data_AF-A8AHR1-F1
#
_entry.id   AF-A8AHR1-F1
#
_cell.length_a   1.000
_cell.length_b   1.000
_cell.length_c   1.000
_cell.angle_alpha   90.00
_cell.angle_beta   90.00
_cell.angle_gamma   90.00
#
_symmetry.space_group_name_H-M   'P 1'
#
loop_
_entity.id
_entity.type
_entity.pdbx_description
1 polymer ?
#
loop_
_entity_poly.entity_id
_entity_poly.type
_entity_poly.pdbx_seq_one_letter_code
_entity_poly.pdbx_strand_id
1 'polypeptide(L)'
;MITEKDNVFYCDCGFSFERGRSGAHTCETGLRKKLAESEAKLAALAAENAGLKAAKKIIRHLNANREEANFCGIDDCHIDDAVAAMITPATDAYLAEVRAQGVEMFADSLKVLDCHEHPYSTVAKEFTAQLRHGVKL
;
A
#
# COMPACT_ATOMS: atom_id res chain seq x y z
N MET A 1 16.54 -12.98 -10.59
CA MET A 1 16.08 -13.44 -11.92
C MET A 1 15.94 -12.22 -12.83
N ILE A 2 16.17 -12.38 -14.14
CA ILE A 2 15.89 -11.37 -15.15
C ILE A 2 14.77 -11.90 -16.04
N THR A 3 13.72 -11.11 -16.25
CA THR A 3 12.60 -11.42 -17.14
C THR A 3 12.60 -10.49 -18.33
N GLU A 4 12.21 -10.97 -19.51
CA GLU A 4 12.11 -10.16 -20.73
C GLU A 4 10.63 -9.96 -21.10
N LYS A 5 10.22 -8.71 -21.36
CA LYS A 5 8.89 -8.34 -21.85
C LYS A 5 9.04 -7.16 -22.82
N ASP A 6 8.45 -7.27 -24.02
CA ASP A 6 8.40 -6.20 -25.02
C ASP A 6 9.79 -5.57 -25.35
N ASN A 7 10.83 -6.41 -25.52
CA ASN A 7 12.24 -6.02 -25.72
C ASN A 7 12.91 -5.28 -24.54
N VAL A 8 12.30 -5.29 -23.36
CA VAL A 8 12.85 -4.74 -22.11
C VAL A 8 13.17 -5.89 -21.15
N PHE A 9 14.38 -5.89 -20.62
CA PHE A 9 14.82 -6.80 -19.56
C PHE A 9 14.58 -6.16 -18.20
N TYR A 10 13.94 -6.88 -17.29
CA TYR A 10 13.63 -6.46 -15.93
C TYR A 10 14.37 -7.35 -14.94
N CYS A 11 15.15 -6.74 -14.05
CA CYS A 11 15.79 -7.41 -12.94
C CYS A 11 14.90 -7.32 -11.70
N ASP A 12 14.86 -8.38 -10.88
CA ASP A 12 14.13 -8.40 -9.61
C ASP A 12 14.50 -7.25 -8.66
N CYS A 13 15.68 -6.66 -8.83
CA CYS A 13 16.11 -5.49 -8.06
C CYS A 13 15.39 -4.18 -8.45
N GLY A 14 14.59 -4.18 -9.52
CA GLY A 14 13.87 -3.02 -10.06
C GLY A 14 14.58 -2.29 -11.21
N PHE A 15 15.80 -2.70 -11.56
CA PHE A 15 16.50 -2.18 -12.74
C PHE A 15 15.94 -2.78 -14.03
N SER A 16 15.80 -1.97 -15.08
CA SER A 16 15.45 -2.45 -16.42
C SER A 16 16.32 -1.82 -17.52
N PHE A 17 16.46 -2.53 -18.63
CA PHE A 17 17.21 -2.07 -19.80
C PHE A 17 16.63 -2.63 -21.11
N GLU A 18 16.72 -1.86 -22.19
CA GLU A 18 16.25 -2.27 -23.52
C GLU A 18 17.25 -3.23 -24.20
N ARG A 19 16.75 -4.13 -25.04
CA ARG A 19 17.56 -5.04 -25.84
C ARG A 19 18.56 -4.26 -26.71
N GLY A 20 19.83 -4.64 -26.61
CA GLY A 20 20.94 -3.95 -27.28
C GLY A 20 21.48 -2.71 -26.54
N ARG A 21 20.86 -2.29 -25.43
CA ARG A 21 21.40 -1.29 -24.50
C ARG A 21 21.86 -1.99 -23.23
N SER A 22 23.16 -1.99 -22.95
CA SER A 22 23.66 -2.48 -21.65
C SER A 22 23.63 -1.36 -20.61
N GLY A 23 23.28 -1.71 -19.38
CA GLY A 23 23.41 -0.80 -18.25
C GLY A 23 23.89 -1.55 -17.01
N ALA A 24 24.81 -0.93 -16.27
CA ALA A 24 25.36 -1.50 -15.05
C ALA A 24 24.42 -1.22 -13.87
N HIS A 25 24.15 -2.23 -13.05
CA HIS A 25 23.45 -2.09 -11.79
C HIS A 25 23.94 -3.15 -10.81
N THR A 26 23.74 -2.90 -9.51
CA THR A 26 24.04 -3.85 -8.44
C THR A 26 22.73 -4.41 -7.90
N CYS A 27 22.46 -5.69 -8.20
CA CYS A 27 21.25 -6.37 -7.73
C CYS A 27 21.08 -6.27 -6.21
N GLU A 28 22.19 -6.39 -5.47
CA GLU A 28 22.23 -6.28 -4.02
C GLU A 28 21.63 -4.96 -3.51
N THR A 29 21.98 -3.84 -4.13
CA THR A 29 21.51 -2.51 -3.72
C THR A 29 20.00 -2.37 -3.95
N GLY A 30 19.51 -2.79 -5.13
CA GLY A 30 18.08 -2.71 -5.44
C GLY A 30 17.23 -3.65 -4.57
N LEU A 31 17.73 -4.85 -4.27
CA LEU A 31 17.05 -5.78 -3.36
C LEU A 31 17.04 -5.27 -1.91
N ARG A 32 18.15 -4.72 -1.41
CA ARG A 32 18.19 -4.08 -0.08
C ARG A 32 17.21 -2.92 0.02
N LYS A 33 17.09 -2.10 -1.03
CA LYS A 33 16.11 -1.01 -1.09
C LYS A 33 14.68 -1.55 -0.97
N LYS A 34 14.31 -2.56 -1.77
CA LYS A 34 12.97 -3.19 -1.69
C LYS A 34 12.69 -3.80 -0.32
N LEU A 35 13.69 -4.42 0.31
CA LEU A 35 13.56 -4.97 1.65
C LEU A 35 13.29 -3.86 2.67
N ALA A 36 14.09 -2.79 2.65
CA ALA A 36 13.90 -1.64 3.54
C ALA A 36 12.53 -0.97 3.35
N GLU A 37 12.06 -0.82 2.10
CA GLU A 37 10.71 -0.31 1.79
C GLU A 37 9.61 -1.21 2.34
N SER A 38 9.77 -2.53 2.26
CA SER A 38 8.82 -3.51 2.82
C SER A 38 8.80 -3.46 4.35
N GLU A 39 9.98 -3.44 4.98
CA GLU A 39 10.12 -3.33 6.43
C GLU A 39 9.50 -2.04 6.96
N ALA A 40 9.69 -0.91 6.26
CA ALA A 40 9.05 0.36 6.61
C ALA A 40 7.51 0.29 6.53
N LYS A 41 6.96 -0.36 5.49
CA LYS A 41 5.51 -0.58 5.37
C LYS A 41 4.98 -1.45 6.51
N LEU A 42 5.68 -2.54 6.84
CA LEU A 42 5.30 -3.43 7.94
C LEU A 42 5.36 -2.71 9.29
N ALA A 43 6.38 -1.89 9.52
CA ALA A 43 6.50 -1.09 10.73
C ALA A 43 5.34 -0.08 10.87
N ALA A 44 4.95 0.58 9.78
CA ALA A 44 3.81 1.50 9.78
C ALA A 44 2.48 0.78 10.10
N LEU A 45 2.22 -0.36 9.46
CA LEU A 45 1.03 -1.18 9.74
C LEU A 45 1.04 -1.73 11.17
N ALA A 46 2.20 -2.09 11.71
CA ALA A 46 2.33 -2.53 13.10
C ALA A 46 2.03 -1.40 14.09
N ALA A 47 2.48 -0.18 13.80
CA ALA A 47 2.18 1.01 14.59
C ALA A 47 0.67 1.32 14.62
N GLU A 48 0.00 1.29 13.47
CA GLU A 48 -1.47 1.44 13.41
C GLU A 48 -2.19 0.35 14.21
N ASN A 49 -1.77 -0.90 14.08
CA ASN A 49 -2.35 -1.99 14.86
C ASN A 49 -2.17 -1.82 16.38
N ALA A 50 -1.04 -1.25 16.81
CA ALA A 50 -0.82 -0.90 18.21
C ALA A 50 -1.77 0.23 18.65
N GLY A 51 -1.93 1.27 17.82
CA GLY A 51 -2.88 2.37 18.04
C GLY A 51 -4.32 1.88 18.17
N LEU A 52 -4.80 1.06 17.23
CA LEU A 52 -6.15 0.48 17.28
C LEU A 52 -6.38 -0.37 18.55
N LYS A 53 -5.37 -1.12 19.00
CA LYS A 53 -5.45 -1.88 20.25
C LYS A 53 -5.52 -0.96 21.48
N ALA A 54 -4.82 0.18 21.46
CA ALA A 54 -4.90 1.18 22.51
C ALA A 54 -6.29 1.85 22.53
N ALA A 55 -6.80 2.29 21.38
CA ALA A 55 -8.14 2.85 21.24
C ALA A 55 -9.22 1.87 21.74
N LYS A 56 -9.10 0.58 21.41
CA LYS A 56 -9.97 -0.49 21.92
C LYS A 56 -9.97 -0.59 23.44
N LYS A 57 -8.81 -0.36 24.10
CA LYS A 57 -8.70 -0.37 25.57
C LYS A 57 -9.39 0.85 26.17
N ILE A 58 -9.20 2.03 25.58
CA ILE A 58 -9.85 3.28 25.99
C ILE A 58 -11.37 3.12 25.94
N ILE A 59 -11.91 2.68 24.79
CA ILE A 59 -13.36 2.50 24.60
C ILE A 59 -13.95 1.53 25.61
N ARG A 60 -13.24 0.44 25.93
CA ARG A 60 -13.68 -0.50 26.98
C ARG A 60 -13.73 0.14 28.36
N HIS A 61 -12.74 0.98 28.68
CA HIS A 61 -12.69 1.68 29.96
C HIS A 61 -13.86 2.66 30.10
N LEU A 62 -14.11 3.46 29.06
CA LEU A 62 -15.24 4.41 29.02
C LEU A 62 -16.59 3.69 29.14
N ASN A 63 -16.77 2.57 28.43
CA ASN A 63 -18.01 1.79 28.51
C ASN A 63 -18.25 1.15 29.90
N ALA A 64 -17.19 0.69 30.58
CA ALA A 64 -17.31 0.08 31.90
C ALA A 64 -17.62 1.09 33.00
N ASN A 65 -17.17 2.34 32.84
CA ASN A 65 -17.27 3.40 33.84
C ASN A 65 -18.27 4.50 33.43
N ARG A 66 -19.27 4.16 32.62
CA ARG A 66 -20.17 5.12 31.96
C ARG A 66 -20.89 6.08 32.93
N GLU A 67 -21.20 5.64 34.15
CA GLU A 67 -21.82 6.49 35.19
C GLU A 67 -20.80 7.40 35.91
N GLU A 68 -19.54 6.97 36.06
CA GLU A 68 -18.45 7.74 36.69
C GLU A 68 -17.79 8.72 35.72
N ALA A 69 -17.69 8.37 34.43
CA ALA A 69 -17.14 9.22 33.38
C ALA A 69 -17.95 10.52 33.19
N ASN A 70 -19.27 10.45 33.38
CA ASN A 70 -20.17 11.60 33.32
C ASN A 70 -19.98 12.59 34.48
N PHE A 71 -19.30 12.20 35.56
CA PHE A 71 -19.12 13.02 36.77
C PHE A 71 -17.76 13.76 36.83
N CYS A 72 -16.74 13.30 36.11
CA CYS A 72 -15.35 13.77 36.31
C CYS A 72 -14.70 14.50 35.12
N GLY A 73 -15.37 14.66 33.96
CA GLY A 73 -14.79 15.36 32.80
C GLY A 73 -13.56 14.67 32.19
N ILE A 74 -13.32 13.41 32.54
CA ILE A 74 -12.23 12.55 32.06
C ILE A 74 -12.49 12.06 30.62
N ASP A 75 -13.68 12.30 30.08
CA ASP A 75 -14.20 11.75 28.81
C ASP A 75 -13.52 12.37 27.57
N ASP A 76 -13.30 13.69 27.51
CA ASP A 76 -12.89 14.35 26.27
C ASP A 76 -11.45 14.01 25.83
N CYS A 77 -10.47 13.96 26.75
CA CYS A 77 -9.07 13.76 26.37
C CYS A 77 -8.76 12.33 25.91
N HIS A 78 -9.46 11.32 26.44
CA HIS A 78 -9.26 9.93 26.04
C HIS A 78 -9.99 9.60 24.74
N ILE A 79 -11.11 10.27 24.45
CA ILE A 79 -11.84 10.11 23.19
C ILE A 79 -11.00 10.64 22.03
N ASP A 80 -10.39 11.82 22.15
CA ASP A 80 -9.53 12.40 21.10
C ASP A 80 -8.34 11.48 20.76
N ASP A 81 -7.67 10.93 21.78
CA ASP A 81 -6.59 9.96 21.60
C ASP A 81 -7.06 8.68 20.89
N ALA A 82 -8.25 8.19 21.24
CA ALA A 82 -8.83 7.01 20.60
C ALA A 82 -9.22 7.29 19.13
N VAL A 83 -9.78 8.47 18.84
CA VAL A 83 -10.14 8.90 17.48
C VAL A 83 -8.90 9.05 16.62
N ALA A 84 -7.84 9.71 17.12
CA ALA A 84 -6.58 9.85 16.40
C ALA A 84 -5.95 8.48 16.09
N ALA A 85 -5.98 7.54 17.04
CA ALA A 85 -5.47 6.19 16.86
C ALA A 85 -6.30 5.31 15.90
N MET A 86 -7.50 5.73 15.52
CA MET A 86 -8.35 5.06 14.52
C MET A 86 -8.13 5.56 13.08
N ILE A 87 -7.32 6.58 12.88
CA ILE A 87 -6.92 7.03 11.54
C ILE A 87 -5.80 6.11 11.04
N THR A 88 -6.02 5.42 9.92
CA THR A 88 -5.13 4.34 9.44
C THR A 88 -4.61 4.57 8.01
N PRO A 89 -3.79 5.61 7.77
CA PRO A 89 -3.31 5.97 6.44
C PRO A 89 -2.41 4.92 5.77
N ALA A 90 -1.61 4.16 6.54
CA ALA A 90 -0.80 3.06 6.03
C ALA A 90 -1.67 1.88 5.58
N THR A 91 -2.76 1.59 6.30
CA THR A 91 -3.77 0.62 5.86
C THR A 91 -4.46 1.08 4.57
N ASP A 92 -4.84 2.36 4.47
CA ASP A 92 -5.44 2.90 3.24
C ASP A 92 -4.49 2.83 2.04
N ALA A 93 -3.22 3.20 2.23
CA ALA A 93 -2.18 3.10 1.21
C ALA A 93 -1.92 1.65 0.81
N TYR A 94 -1.93 0.72 1.77
CA TYR A 94 -1.80 -0.71 1.50
C TYR A 94 -2.96 -1.24 0.64
N LEU A 95 -4.21 -0.91 1.00
CA LEU A 95 -5.39 -1.31 0.22
C LEU A 95 -5.40 -0.70 -1.18
N ALA A 96 -4.93 0.54 -1.33
CA ALA A 96 -4.77 1.19 -2.62
C ALA A 96 -3.78 0.44 -3.52
N GLU A 97 -2.65 0.02 -2.96
CA GLU A 97 -1.64 -0.78 -3.68
C GLU A 97 -2.18 -2.18 -4.04
N VAL A 98 -2.90 -2.86 -3.14
CA VAL A 98 -3.53 -4.16 -3.44
C VAL A 98 -4.55 -4.04 -4.58
N ARG A 99 -5.39 -2.99 -4.57
CA ARG A 99 -6.32 -2.71 -5.67
C ARG A 99 -5.57 -2.44 -6.97
N ALA A 100 -4.50 -1.64 -6.92
CA ALA A 100 -3.66 -1.34 -8.08
C ALA A 100 -3.06 -2.61 -8.70
N GLN A 101 -2.54 -3.52 -7.87
CA GLN A 101 -2.01 -4.82 -8.32
C GLN A 101 -3.09 -5.67 -8.99
N GLY A 102 -4.30 -5.73 -8.44
CA GLY A 102 -5.42 -6.45 -9.05
C GLY A 102 -5.80 -5.90 -10.44
N VAL A 103 -5.83 -4.58 -10.60
CA VAL A 103 -6.09 -3.92 -11.89
C VAL A 103 -4.94 -4.15 -12.87
N GLU A 104 -3.69 -4.14 -12.41
CA GLU A 104 -2.52 -4.43 -13.24
C GLU A 104 -2.54 -5.88 -13.77
N MET A 105 -2.89 -6.85 -12.92
CA MET A 105 -3.09 -8.24 -13.33
C MET A 105 -4.23 -8.37 -14.35
N PHE A 106 -5.32 -7.63 -14.17
CA PHE A 106 -6.40 -7.59 -15.15
C PHE A 106 -5.94 -6.99 -16.48
N ALA A 107 -5.20 -5.88 -16.47
CA ALA A 107 -4.65 -5.25 -17.67
C ALA A 107 -3.71 -6.19 -18.45
N ASP A 108 -2.89 -6.95 -17.74
CA ASP A 108 -2.01 -7.97 -18.33
C ASP A 108 -2.80 -9.16 -18.89
N SER A 109 -3.94 -9.53 -18.30
CA SER A 109 -4.81 -10.59 -18.83
C SER A 109 -5.52 -10.21 -20.15
N LEU A 110 -5.69 -8.91 -20.40
CA LEU A 110 -6.29 -8.38 -21.62
C LEU A 110 -5.33 -8.35 -22.82
N LYS A 111 -4.06 -8.73 -22.65
CA LYS A 111 -3.11 -8.79 -23.76
C LYS A 111 -3.53 -9.88 -24.75
N VAL A 112 -3.93 -9.46 -25.95
CA VAL A 112 -4.30 -10.38 -27.05
C VAL A 112 -3.03 -10.90 -27.72
N LEU A 113 -3.02 -12.18 -28.10
CA LEU A 113 -1.92 -12.88 -28.79
C LEU A 113 -1.62 -12.33 -30.20
N ASP A 114 -2.35 -11.33 -30.68
CA ASP A 114 -2.22 -10.80 -32.03
C ASP A 114 -2.10 -9.26 -32.02
N CYS A 115 -0.87 -8.78 -32.14
CA CYS A 115 -0.38 -7.47 -32.61
C CYS A 115 -0.90 -6.15 -32.01
N HIS A 116 -1.97 -6.10 -31.22
CA HIS A 116 -2.52 -4.85 -30.68
C HIS A 116 -2.90 -4.96 -29.21
N GLU A 117 -2.45 -4.00 -28.41
CA GLU A 117 -2.84 -3.85 -27.02
C GLU A 117 -4.35 -3.57 -26.95
N HIS A 118 -5.08 -4.35 -26.14
CA HIS A 118 -6.52 -4.15 -25.99
C HIS A 118 -6.77 -2.73 -25.46
N PRO A 119 -7.73 -1.96 -26.02
CA PRO A 119 -7.95 -0.56 -25.65
C PRO A 119 -8.20 -0.36 -24.14
N TYR A 120 -8.84 -1.33 -23.48
CA TYR A 120 -9.02 -1.32 -22.02
C TYR A 120 -7.75 -1.63 -21.20
N SER A 121 -6.69 -2.19 -21.78
CA SER A 121 -5.42 -2.41 -21.07
C SER A 121 -4.75 -1.08 -20.71
N THR A 122 -4.76 -0.11 -21.64
CA THR A 122 -4.26 1.26 -21.39
C THR A 122 -5.07 1.97 -20.31
N VAL A 123 -6.41 1.92 -20.42
CA VAL A 123 -7.32 2.52 -19.41
C VAL A 123 -7.12 1.88 -18.04
N ALA A 124 -6.93 0.55 -17.98
CA ALA A 124 -6.67 -0.15 -16.73
C ALA A 124 -5.32 0.29 -16.11
N LYS A 125 -4.27 0.46 -16.90
CA LYS A 125 -2.97 0.96 -16.42
C LYS A 125 -3.05 2.39 -15.87
N GLU A 126 -3.80 3.27 -16.53
CA GLU A 126 -4.06 4.63 -16.03
C GLU A 126 -4.80 4.59 -14.69
N PHE A 127 -5.81 3.73 -14.58
CA PHE A 127 -6.56 3.55 -13.34
C PHE A 127 -5.69 2.98 -12.20
N THR A 128 -4.78 2.04 -12.49
CA THR A 128 -3.76 1.57 -11.54
C THR A 128 -2.94 2.72 -10.97
N ALA A 129 -2.51 3.68 -11.80
CA ALA A 129 -1.76 4.85 -11.35
C ALA A 129 -2.61 5.75 -10.44
N GLN A 130 -3.88 5.98 -10.79
CA GLN A 130 -4.81 6.76 -9.96
C GLN A 130 -5.01 6.15 -8.57
N LEU A 131 -5.14 4.81 -8.50
CA LEU A 131 -5.26 4.09 -7.23
C LEU A 131 -4.03 4.32 -6.33
N ARG A 132 -2.81 4.28 -6.89
CA ARG A 132 -1.56 4.54 -6.14
C ARG A 132 -1.43 5.99 -5.68
N HIS A 133 -2.07 6.94 -6.35
CA HIS A 133 -2.12 8.36 -5.95
C HIS A 133 -3.24 8.69 -4.94
N GLY A 134 -4.00 7.70 -4.48
CA GLY A 134 -5.04 7.91 -3.47
C GLY A 134 -6.25 8.70 -3.98
N VAL A 135 -6.49 8.70 -5.30
CA VAL A 135 -7.70 9.28 -5.88
C VAL A 135 -8.90 8.47 -5.36
N LYS A 136 -9.83 9.14 -4.67
CA LYS A 136 -11.08 8.52 -4.24
C LYS A 136 -11.95 8.26 -5.47
N LEU A 137 -12.46 7.04 -5.55
CA LEU A 137 -13.53 6.62 -6.48
C LEU A 137 -14.81 7.42 -6.26
#